data_AF-A0AAU9L7G6-F1
#
_entry.id   AF-A0AAU9L7G6-F1
#
_cell.length_a   1.000
_cell.length_b   1.000
_cell.length_c   1.000
_cell.angle_alpha   90.00
_cell.angle_beta   90.00
_cell.angle_gamma   90.00
#
_symmetry.space_group_name_H-M   'P 1'
#
loop_
_entity.id
_entity.type
_entity.pdbx_description
1 polymer ?
#
loop_
_entity_poly.entity_id
_entity_poly.type
_entity_poly.pdbx_seq_one_letter_code
_entity_poly.pdbx_strand_id
1 'polypeptide(L)'
;MASFDDLAFVGPSASATTATTASELFCRDCNEAPQATTTDGKRCLICGCELERQQLTSAEQNASGSMLHGSEVSVQELQAMVMRLLNHIGDDWNEGNTGARRPASDEAVKKLESFVADQASTIEVAVIVKGIKGEVIAIPGNFGPCKSLEERNVIIADPFDGAKPFQNASEWKDKIVVMARGGCTFARKVLNAQAEGAVGVIIIQTVDVWPYTMTDSTGESKDVKIPAFMMSLKHGKGFIEYLRSKCNEITSANIVVRKDARECVICQVEMSIGMKVTRMPCQHMFHTACLHEWLQVGNSCPICRVEIAAKRSTHNSSSSSQTAQQRGDFAWSEWFS
;
A
#
# COMPACT_ATOMS: atom_id res chain seq x y z
N MET A 1 -59.25 -12.54 -19.29
CA MET A 1 -59.76 -11.39 -20.07
C MET A 1 -60.38 -10.41 -19.10
N ALA A 2 -59.99 -9.13 -19.21
CA ALA A 2 -60.55 -7.91 -18.58
C ALA A 2 -60.41 -7.79 -17.04
N SER A 3 -59.71 -6.78 -16.48
CA SER A 3 -59.92 -5.31 -16.50
C SER A 3 -61.02 -4.91 -15.50
N PHE A 4 -60.68 -4.33 -14.35
CA PHE A 4 -60.43 -2.90 -14.02
C PHE A 4 -61.71 -2.14 -13.63
N ASP A 5 -61.57 -1.37 -12.54
CA ASP A 5 -62.36 -0.22 -12.06
C ASP A 5 -63.28 -0.31 -10.83
N ASP A 6 -62.95 0.63 -9.93
CA ASP A 6 -63.73 1.40 -8.96
C ASP A 6 -64.21 0.76 -7.63
N LEU A 7 -63.71 1.30 -6.50
CA LEU A 7 -64.36 2.44 -5.82
C LEU A 7 -63.58 2.92 -4.58
N ALA A 8 -63.12 4.18 -4.67
CA ALA A 8 -63.07 5.27 -3.68
C ALA A 8 -62.80 5.02 -2.18
N PHE A 9 -61.85 5.79 -1.61
CA PHE A 9 -62.10 6.53 -0.36
C PHE A 9 -61.18 7.76 -0.16
N VAL A 10 -61.81 8.94 -0.22
CA VAL A 10 -61.65 10.16 0.59
C VAL A 10 -60.27 10.51 1.16
N GLY A 11 -59.70 11.62 0.71
CA GLY A 11 -58.63 12.35 1.40
C GLY A 11 -59.16 13.36 2.42
N PRO A 12 -58.30 13.82 3.36
CA PRO A 12 -58.48 15.14 3.93
C PRO A 12 -57.21 16.03 3.81
N SER A 13 -57.50 17.28 3.45
CA SER A 13 -56.93 18.56 3.90
C SER A 13 -55.42 18.76 3.94
N ALA A 14 -54.99 19.75 3.15
CA ALA A 14 -53.73 20.46 3.21
C ALA A 14 -53.38 20.91 4.64
N SER A 15 -52.24 20.44 5.13
CA SER A 15 -51.49 21.06 6.21
C SER A 15 -50.20 21.65 5.62
N ALA A 16 -49.98 22.93 5.89
CA ALA A 16 -48.78 23.64 5.47
C ALA A 16 -47.56 23.08 6.20
N THR A 17 -46.72 22.31 5.49
CA THR A 17 -45.42 21.90 6.01
C THR A 17 -44.43 23.02 5.70
N THR A 18 -44.08 23.80 6.73
CA THR A 18 -42.93 24.69 6.72
C THR A 18 -41.69 23.92 6.24
N ALA A 19 -41.05 24.40 5.18
CA ALA A 19 -39.77 23.89 4.71
C ALA A 19 -38.69 24.21 5.75
N THR A 20 -38.48 23.30 6.70
CA THR A 20 -37.31 23.32 7.56
C THR A 20 -36.15 22.79 6.73
N THR A 21 -35.22 23.67 6.34
CA THR A 21 -33.96 23.30 5.69
C THR A 21 -33.17 22.36 6.62
N ALA A 22 -33.27 21.06 6.39
CA ALA A 22 -32.44 20.06 7.05
C ALA A 22 -31.03 20.18 6.47
N SER A 23 -30.15 20.82 7.22
CA SER A 23 -28.73 20.91 6.88
C SER A 23 -28.06 19.59 7.27
N GLU A 24 -27.68 18.78 6.29
CA GLU A 24 -26.95 17.54 6.53
C GLU A 24 -25.47 17.85 6.84
N LEU A 25 -24.93 17.14 7.82
CA LEU A 25 -23.54 17.22 8.25
C LEU A 25 -22.72 16.24 7.43
N PHE A 26 -21.61 16.70 6.84
CA PHE A 26 -20.79 15.93 5.89
C PHE A 26 -19.35 15.80 6.39
N CYS A 27 -18.71 14.66 6.10
CA CYS A 27 -17.30 14.41 6.44
C CYS A 27 -16.43 14.46 5.18
N ARG A 28 -15.63 15.52 5.04
CA ARG A 28 -14.79 15.75 3.86
C ARG A 28 -13.68 14.69 3.66
N ASP A 29 -13.16 14.14 4.75
CA ASP A 29 -12.05 13.17 4.69
C ASP A 29 -12.51 11.75 4.32
N CYS A 30 -13.73 11.38 4.69
CA CYS A 30 -14.31 10.07 4.32
C CYS A 30 -15.10 10.13 3.01
N ASN A 31 -15.43 11.34 2.52
CA ASN A 31 -16.20 11.60 1.29
C ASN A 31 -17.52 10.81 1.20
N GLU A 32 -18.16 10.54 2.34
CA GLU A 32 -19.45 9.88 2.48
C GLU A 32 -20.30 10.62 3.53
N ALA A 33 -21.63 10.55 3.39
CA ALA A 33 -22.55 10.99 4.43
C ALA A 33 -22.37 10.06 5.65
N PRO A 34 -22.03 10.58 6.85
CA PRO A 34 -21.70 9.74 7.98
C PRO A 34 -22.93 8.93 8.42
N GLN A 35 -22.89 7.62 8.23
CA GLN A 35 -23.99 6.71 8.59
C GLN A 35 -24.25 6.64 10.11
N ALA A 36 -23.32 7.13 10.93
CA ALA A 36 -23.49 7.30 12.38
C ALA A 36 -22.56 8.39 12.92
N THR A 37 -23.07 9.23 13.83
CA THR A 37 -22.33 10.29 14.52
C THR A 37 -22.04 9.93 15.98
N THR A 38 -21.01 10.53 16.58
CA THR A 38 -20.78 10.45 18.05
C THR A 38 -22.00 11.00 18.83
N THR A 39 -22.08 10.74 20.14
CA THR A 39 -23.18 11.22 21.02
C THR A 39 -23.40 12.73 20.96
N ASP A 40 -22.36 13.49 20.61
CA ASP A 40 -22.38 14.95 20.51
C ASP A 40 -22.76 15.45 19.10
N GLY A 41 -22.98 14.54 18.14
CA GLY A 41 -23.46 14.83 16.78
C GLY A 41 -22.51 15.62 15.88
N LYS A 42 -21.30 15.96 16.33
CA LYS A 42 -20.39 16.90 15.67
C LYS A 42 -19.15 16.28 15.04
N ARG A 43 -18.90 14.98 15.27
CA ARG A 43 -17.67 14.32 14.82
C ARG A 43 -17.96 12.98 14.15
N CYS A 44 -17.20 12.70 13.10
CA CYS A 44 -17.24 11.44 12.37
C CYS A 44 -16.67 10.31 13.25
N LEU A 45 -17.40 9.21 13.40
CA LEU A 45 -16.94 8.04 14.19
C LEU A 45 -15.84 7.22 13.50
N ILE A 46 -15.67 7.38 12.18
CA ILE A 46 -14.70 6.62 11.39
C ILE A 46 -13.31 7.26 11.47
N CYS A 47 -13.23 8.58 11.31
CA CYS A 47 -11.94 9.31 11.29
C CYS A 47 -11.73 10.26 12.48
N GLY A 48 -12.77 10.58 13.26
CA GLY A 48 -12.70 11.48 14.41
C GLY A 48 -12.76 12.99 14.07
N CYS A 49 -12.79 13.35 12.78
CA CYS A 49 -12.84 14.73 12.32
C CYS A 49 -14.20 15.40 12.56
N GLU A 50 -14.19 16.73 12.67
CA GLU A 50 -15.38 17.55 12.91
C GLU A 50 -16.20 17.68 11.62
N LEU A 51 -17.52 17.52 11.71
CA LEU A 51 -18.41 17.51 10.56
C LEU A 51 -18.77 18.93 10.13
N GLU A 52 -18.71 19.20 8.83
CA GLU A 52 -19.04 20.51 8.26
C GLU A 52 -20.49 20.54 7.75
N ARG A 53 -21.12 21.71 7.82
CA ARG A 53 -22.52 21.90 7.40
C ARG A 53 -22.54 22.32 5.93
N GLN A 54 -23.02 21.45 5.05
CA GLN A 54 -23.16 21.80 3.64
C GLN A 54 -24.47 22.55 3.44
N GLN A 55 -24.40 23.83 3.05
CA GLN A 55 -25.59 24.55 2.57
C GLN A 55 -25.81 24.18 1.10
N LEU A 56 -26.82 23.36 0.84
CA LEU A 56 -27.33 23.16 -0.52
C LEU A 56 -27.94 24.50 -0.98
N THR A 57 -27.22 25.23 -1.83
CA THR A 57 -27.81 26.35 -2.56
C THR A 57 -28.75 25.78 -3.62
N SER A 58 -29.99 26.23 -3.62
CA SER A 58 -31.05 25.81 -4.53
C SER A 58 -30.77 26.26 -5.96
N ALA A 59 -29.91 25.54 -6.67
CA ALA A 59 -29.65 25.70 -8.10
C ALA A 59 -29.94 24.44 -8.93
N GLU A 60 -30.46 23.36 -8.32
CA GLU A 60 -30.65 22.05 -9.00
C GLU A 60 -32.09 21.51 -8.97
N GLN A 61 -33.11 22.37 -9.06
CA GLN A 61 -34.52 21.90 -9.12
C GLN A 61 -35.36 22.44 -10.28
N ASN A 62 -34.78 22.98 -11.35
CA ASN A 62 -35.52 23.25 -12.60
C ASN A 62 -34.85 22.57 -13.80
N ALA A 63 -34.80 21.24 -13.78
CA ALA A 63 -34.68 20.42 -14.98
C ALA A 63 -36.00 19.70 -15.22
N SER A 64 -37.02 20.46 -15.66
CA SER A 64 -38.21 19.92 -16.31
C SER A 64 -38.21 20.47 -17.74
N GLY A 65 -38.23 19.53 -18.69
CA GLY A 65 -38.10 19.68 -20.14
C GLY A 65 -38.31 21.07 -20.75
N SER A 66 -37.28 21.57 -21.42
CA SER A 66 -37.44 22.46 -22.56
C SER A 66 -36.54 21.95 -23.68
N MET A 67 -37.10 21.97 -24.89
CA MET A 67 -36.56 21.38 -26.10
C MET A 67 -35.18 21.94 -26.45
N LEU A 68 -34.31 21.04 -26.93
CA LEU A 68 -33.10 21.38 -27.65
C LEU A 68 -33.46 22.31 -28.82
N HIS A 69 -33.08 23.57 -28.72
CA HIS A 69 -32.78 24.39 -29.89
C HIS A 69 -31.28 24.60 -29.91
N GLY A 70 -30.65 24.11 -30.98
CA GLY A 70 -29.24 24.29 -31.23
C GLY A 70 -28.89 25.76 -31.25
N SER A 71 -28.07 26.18 -30.30
CA SER A 71 -27.20 27.32 -30.48
C SER A 71 -25.77 26.77 -30.46
N GLU A 72 -25.07 27.02 -31.56
CA GLU A 72 -23.64 26.74 -31.65
C GLU A 72 -22.95 27.56 -30.55
N VAL A 73 -22.44 26.87 -29.53
CA VAL A 73 -21.55 27.50 -28.55
C VAL A 73 -20.32 27.95 -29.33
N SER A 74 -20.09 29.25 -29.37
CA SER A 74 -19.02 29.80 -30.19
C SER A 74 -17.67 29.29 -29.67
N VAL A 75 -16.70 29.09 -30.57
CA VAL A 75 -15.33 28.70 -30.21
C VAL A 75 -14.74 29.67 -29.18
N GLN A 76 -15.17 30.94 -29.21
CA GLN A 76 -14.76 31.99 -28.28
C GLN A 76 -15.33 31.78 -26.86
N GLU A 77 -16.54 31.25 -26.71
CA GLU A 77 -17.12 30.92 -25.40
C GLU A 77 -16.48 29.67 -24.79
N LEU A 78 -16.18 28.66 -25.62
CA LEU A 78 -15.39 27.51 -25.21
C LEU A 78 -13.97 27.93 -24.80
N GLN A 79 -13.34 28.82 -25.56
CA GLN A 79 -12.03 29.37 -25.22
C GLN A 79 -12.10 30.21 -23.94
N ALA A 80 -13.17 30.97 -23.71
CA ALA A 80 -13.38 31.71 -22.46
C ALA A 80 -13.66 30.79 -21.25
N MET A 81 -14.38 29.69 -21.43
CA MET A 81 -14.58 28.68 -20.38
C MET A 81 -13.29 27.94 -20.04
N VAL A 82 -12.52 27.53 -21.05
CA VAL A 82 -11.21 26.88 -20.86
C VAL A 82 -10.24 27.83 -20.19
N MET A 83 -10.19 29.12 -20.59
CA MET A 83 -9.33 30.11 -19.94
C MET A 83 -9.81 30.43 -18.52
N ARG A 84 -11.11 30.41 -18.22
CA ARG A 84 -11.62 30.52 -16.84
C ARG A 84 -11.27 29.30 -15.99
N LEU A 85 -11.28 28.09 -16.55
CA LEU A 85 -10.85 26.87 -15.88
C LEU A 85 -9.34 26.87 -15.63
N LEU A 86 -8.55 27.30 -16.62
CA LEU A 86 -7.10 27.45 -16.50
C LEU A 86 -6.73 28.57 -15.50
N ASN A 87 -7.50 29.65 -15.44
CA ASN A 87 -7.37 30.66 -14.39
C ASN A 87 -7.82 30.13 -13.02
N HIS A 88 -8.86 29.31 -12.92
CA HIS A 88 -9.21 28.71 -11.63
C HIS A 88 -8.18 27.68 -11.15
N ILE A 89 -7.45 27.05 -12.09
CA ILE A 89 -6.29 26.19 -11.81
C ILE A 89 -5.00 27.03 -11.59
N GLY A 90 -4.97 28.27 -12.10
CA GLY A 90 -3.78 29.14 -12.14
C GLY A 90 -3.78 30.32 -11.16
N ASP A 91 -4.92 30.70 -10.58
CA ASP A 91 -5.08 31.90 -9.74
C ASP A 91 -5.00 31.57 -8.23
N ASP A 92 -4.84 30.30 -7.84
CA ASP A 92 -4.65 29.89 -6.43
C ASP A 92 -3.18 30.00 -5.95
N TRP A 93 -2.34 30.71 -6.70
CA TRP A 93 -0.90 30.84 -6.40
C TRP A 93 -0.53 32.02 -5.50
N ASN A 94 -1.49 32.88 -5.13
CA ASN A 94 -1.15 34.09 -4.39
C ASN A 94 -2.24 34.56 -3.42
N GLU A 95 -2.64 33.71 -2.47
CA GLU A 95 -3.11 34.15 -1.13
C GLU A 95 -3.29 32.96 -0.17
N GLY A 96 -2.51 32.96 0.92
CA GLY A 96 -2.88 32.35 2.20
C GLY A 96 -3.25 30.86 2.29
N ASN A 97 -2.25 30.01 2.55
CA ASN A 97 -2.38 28.76 3.34
C ASN A 97 -3.13 27.56 2.71
N THR A 98 -3.18 27.42 1.39
CA THR A 98 -3.37 26.12 0.74
C THR A 98 -2.01 25.52 0.38
N GLY A 99 -1.87 24.20 0.51
CA GLY A 99 -0.61 23.47 0.48
C GLY A 99 0.14 23.55 -0.85
N ALA A 100 0.83 24.67 -1.09
CA ALA A 100 1.84 24.79 -2.14
C ALA A 100 2.83 23.64 -1.96
N ARG A 101 2.98 22.80 -3.00
CA ARG A 101 3.99 21.73 -3.00
C ARG A 101 5.34 22.37 -2.75
N ARG A 102 5.87 22.19 -1.54
CA ARG A 102 7.19 22.72 -1.20
C ARG A 102 8.21 21.68 -1.64
N PRO A 103 9.28 22.09 -2.33
CA PRO A 103 10.39 21.20 -2.63
C PRO A 103 10.91 20.56 -1.36
N ALA A 104 11.37 19.31 -1.44
CA ALA A 104 12.12 18.71 -0.34
C ALA A 104 13.42 19.49 -0.06
N SER A 105 13.89 19.46 1.18
CA SER A 105 15.19 20.04 1.51
C SER A 105 16.32 19.17 0.95
N ASP A 106 17.41 19.80 0.53
CA ASP A 106 18.55 19.10 -0.08
C ASP A 106 19.16 18.07 0.91
N GLU A 107 19.17 18.39 2.21
CA GLU A 107 19.57 17.46 3.27
C GLU A 107 18.62 16.28 3.43
N ALA A 108 17.31 16.48 3.25
CA ALA A 108 16.31 15.41 3.35
C ALA A 108 16.46 14.44 2.18
N VAL A 109 16.64 14.96 0.96
CA VAL A 109 16.89 14.14 -0.23
C VAL A 109 18.20 13.36 -0.08
N LYS A 110 19.27 14.01 0.42
CA LYS A 110 20.57 13.35 0.65
C LYS A 110 20.53 12.23 1.70
N LYS A 111 19.58 12.29 2.64
CA LYS A 111 19.36 11.24 3.64
C LYS A 111 18.59 10.04 3.12
N LEU A 112 17.99 10.12 1.93
CA LEU A 112 17.27 8.99 1.34
C LEU A 112 18.24 7.88 0.98
N GLU A 113 17.81 6.65 1.26
CA GLU A 113 18.60 5.46 0.98
C GLU A 113 18.56 5.18 -0.53
N SER A 114 19.66 5.52 -1.21
CA SER A 114 19.87 5.21 -2.62
C SER A 114 20.83 4.04 -2.75
N PHE A 115 20.43 3.02 -3.49
CA PHE A 115 21.21 1.80 -3.68
C PHE A 115 21.07 1.29 -5.12
N VAL A 116 21.94 0.36 -5.49
CA VAL A 116 21.86 -0.32 -6.78
C VAL A 116 20.83 -1.43 -6.64
N ALA A 117 19.83 -1.42 -7.52
CA ALA A 117 18.78 -2.41 -7.54
C ALA A 117 19.39 -3.81 -7.68
N ASP A 118 19.12 -4.64 -6.69
CA ASP A 118 19.56 -6.02 -6.56
C ASP A 118 18.38 -6.97 -6.80
N GLN A 119 18.63 -8.28 -6.66
CA GLN A 119 17.59 -9.28 -6.81
C GLN A 119 16.42 -9.03 -5.83
N ALA A 120 16.69 -8.63 -4.59
CA ALA A 120 15.62 -8.46 -3.61
C ALA A 120 14.76 -7.20 -3.79
N SER A 121 15.28 -6.20 -4.50
CA SER A 121 14.55 -4.98 -4.81
C SER A 121 13.78 -5.06 -6.13
N THR A 122 14.21 -5.87 -7.09
CA THR A 122 13.62 -5.92 -8.44
C THR A 122 12.68 -7.10 -8.63
N ILE A 123 12.86 -8.16 -7.83
CA ILE A 123 12.12 -9.39 -7.99
C ILE A 123 10.91 -9.41 -7.06
N GLU A 124 9.77 -9.82 -7.61
CA GLU A 124 8.63 -10.26 -6.84
C GLU A 124 8.56 -11.78 -6.84
N VAL A 125 8.34 -12.37 -5.66
CA VAL A 125 8.17 -13.80 -5.52
C VAL A 125 6.76 -14.09 -5.06
N ALA A 126 6.00 -14.79 -5.91
CA ALA A 126 4.66 -15.24 -5.60
C ALA A 126 4.69 -16.72 -5.22
N VAL A 127 4.11 -17.06 -4.07
CA VAL A 127 3.87 -18.42 -3.61
C VAL A 127 2.41 -18.75 -3.85
N ILE A 128 2.15 -19.69 -4.75
CA ILE A 128 0.82 -20.11 -5.17
C ILE A 128 0.62 -21.54 -4.70
N VAL A 129 -0.29 -21.74 -3.75
CA VAL A 129 -0.52 -23.03 -3.10
C VAL A 129 -1.80 -23.63 -3.65
N LYS A 130 -1.75 -24.91 -4.04
CA LYS A 130 -2.92 -25.61 -4.55
C LYS A 130 -4.00 -25.67 -3.47
N GLY A 131 -5.16 -25.06 -3.76
CA GLY A 131 -6.33 -24.98 -2.88
C GLY A 131 -6.44 -23.70 -2.05
N ILE A 132 -5.42 -22.84 -2.05
CA ILE A 132 -5.53 -21.46 -1.53
C ILE A 132 -5.86 -20.53 -2.71
N LYS A 133 -6.87 -19.67 -2.57
CA LYS A 133 -7.19 -18.66 -3.59
C LYS A 133 -6.19 -17.51 -3.51
N GLY A 134 -5.64 -17.14 -4.66
CA GLY A 134 -4.69 -16.03 -4.78
C GLY A 134 -3.25 -16.47 -4.61
N GLU A 135 -2.38 -15.48 -4.42
CA GLU A 135 -0.94 -15.66 -4.26
C GLU A 135 -0.44 -14.94 -3.01
N VAL A 136 0.58 -15.52 -2.40
CA VAL A 136 1.24 -14.94 -1.23
C VAL A 136 2.58 -14.38 -1.66
N ILE A 137 2.79 -13.09 -1.43
CA ILE A 137 4.08 -12.47 -1.70
C ILE A 137 5.11 -12.91 -0.66
N ALA A 138 6.27 -13.31 -1.15
CA ALA A 138 7.47 -13.61 -0.39
C ALA A 138 8.65 -12.76 -0.86
N ILE A 139 9.65 -12.61 0.00
CA ILE A 139 10.86 -11.83 -0.27
C ILE A 139 12.05 -12.78 -0.42
N PRO A 140 12.81 -12.73 -1.52
CA PRO A 140 13.97 -13.60 -1.69
C PRO A 140 15.09 -13.22 -0.72
N GLY A 141 15.89 -14.20 -0.31
CA GLY A 141 17.15 -13.95 0.38
C GLY A 141 18.20 -13.34 -0.55
N ASN A 142 19.17 -12.62 0.01
CA ASN A 142 20.36 -12.17 -0.72
C ASN A 142 21.43 -13.28 -0.86
N PHE A 143 21.00 -14.53 -0.73
CA PHE A 143 21.84 -15.71 -0.82
C PHE A 143 21.05 -16.87 -1.43
N GLY A 144 21.78 -17.84 -1.97
CA GLY A 144 21.19 -18.89 -2.78
C GLY A 144 20.66 -18.35 -4.12
N PRO A 145 20.24 -19.23 -5.02
CA PRO A 145 19.64 -18.82 -6.28
C PRO A 145 18.22 -18.27 -6.08
N CYS A 146 17.87 -17.17 -6.74
CA CYS A 146 16.48 -16.74 -6.87
C CYS A 146 15.85 -17.41 -8.11
N LYS A 147 15.20 -18.57 -7.94
CA LYS A 147 14.62 -19.38 -9.03
C LYS A 147 13.21 -19.82 -8.71
N SER A 148 12.37 -19.88 -9.75
CA SER A 148 11.03 -20.46 -9.67
C SER A 148 11.09 -21.95 -9.37
N LEU A 149 10.11 -22.45 -8.63
CA LEU A 149 9.92 -23.87 -8.34
C LEU A 149 8.51 -24.25 -8.75
N GLU A 150 8.39 -25.20 -9.67
CA GLU A 150 7.09 -25.67 -10.18
C GLU A 150 6.66 -26.97 -9.50
N GLU A 151 5.39 -26.99 -9.10
CA GLU A 151 4.61 -28.11 -8.56
C GLU A 151 5.35 -28.93 -7.49
N ARG A 152 5.96 -28.24 -6.51
CA ARG A 152 6.69 -28.91 -5.43
C ARG A 152 5.82 -29.11 -4.20
N ASN A 153 5.94 -30.29 -3.61
CA ASN A 153 5.25 -30.59 -2.35
C ASN A 153 5.82 -29.72 -1.24
N VAL A 154 4.96 -29.26 -0.35
CA VAL A 154 5.33 -28.41 0.77
C VAL A 154 5.28 -29.23 2.06
N ILE A 155 6.30 -29.11 2.90
CA ILE A 155 6.36 -29.75 4.21
C ILE A 155 6.74 -28.75 5.29
N ILE A 156 6.12 -28.86 6.46
CA ILE A 156 6.50 -28.09 7.64
C ILE A 156 7.67 -28.79 8.32
N ALA A 157 8.74 -28.05 8.62
CA ALA A 157 9.87 -28.60 9.36
C ALA A 157 9.49 -28.99 10.80
N ASP A 158 10.06 -30.09 11.29
CA ASP A 158 10.02 -30.46 12.70
C ASP A 158 11.43 -30.81 13.18
N PRO A 159 12.07 -30.03 14.08
CA PRO A 159 11.54 -28.83 14.73
C PRO A 159 11.32 -27.65 13.78
N PHE A 160 10.28 -26.86 14.05
CA PHE A 160 9.85 -25.78 13.16
C PHE A 160 10.88 -24.65 13.00
N ASP A 161 11.80 -24.49 13.96
CA ASP A 161 12.87 -23.49 13.86
C ASP A 161 14.02 -23.93 12.95
N GLY A 162 14.22 -25.22 12.67
CA GLY A 162 15.38 -25.73 11.94
C GLY A 162 16.77 -25.42 12.50
N ALA A 163 16.84 -25.20 13.82
CA ALA A 163 18.11 -25.09 14.54
C ALA A 163 18.66 -26.46 14.98
N LYS A 164 17.79 -27.45 15.13
CA LYS A 164 18.13 -28.81 15.57
C LYS A 164 17.95 -29.81 14.41
N PRO A 165 18.54 -31.02 14.50
CA PRO A 165 18.29 -32.10 13.54
C PRO A 165 16.79 -32.35 13.38
N PHE A 166 16.35 -32.54 12.14
CA PHE A 166 14.94 -32.68 11.82
C PHE A 166 14.45 -34.11 12.03
N GLN A 167 13.30 -34.23 12.67
CA GLN A 167 12.64 -35.51 12.92
C GLN A 167 12.01 -36.07 11.63
N ASN A 168 11.55 -35.18 10.74
CA ASN A 168 10.88 -35.55 9.50
C ASN A 168 11.75 -35.36 8.24
N ALA A 169 13.08 -35.23 8.38
CA ALA A 169 14.01 -35.01 7.27
C ALA A 169 13.92 -36.05 6.15
N SER A 170 13.61 -37.31 6.48
CA SER A 170 13.47 -38.40 5.52
C SER A 170 12.43 -38.12 4.42
N GLU A 171 11.49 -37.21 4.67
CA GLU A 171 10.43 -36.85 3.75
C GLU A 171 10.74 -35.63 2.87
N TRP A 172 11.92 -34.99 3.02
CA TRP A 172 12.17 -33.65 2.46
C TRP A 172 12.65 -33.65 1.02
N LYS A 173 13.12 -34.81 0.52
CA LYS A 173 13.66 -34.93 -0.83
C LYS A 173 12.67 -34.39 -1.86
N ASP A 174 13.15 -33.45 -2.67
CA ASP A 174 12.37 -32.78 -3.73
C ASP A 174 11.19 -31.92 -3.25
N LYS A 175 11.15 -31.55 -1.96
CA LYS A 175 10.10 -30.71 -1.35
C LYS A 175 10.57 -29.30 -1.01
N ILE A 176 9.60 -28.38 -0.90
CA ILE A 176 9.78 -27.05 -0.31
C ILE A 176 9.53 -27.18 1.19
N VAL A 177 10.49 -26.72 1.99
CA VAL A 177 10.42 -26.80 3.45
C VAL A 177 10.01 -25.46 4.04
N VAL A 178 9.02 -25.46 4.94
CA VAL A 178 8.54 -24.27 5.66
C VAL A 178 9.03 -24.32 7.10
N MET A 179 9.65 -23.24 7.56
CA MET A 179 10.24 -23.11 8.90
C MET A 179 10.10 -21.69 9.46
N ALA A 180 10.21 -21.52 10.77
CA ALA A 180 10.19 -20.20 11.41
C ALA A 180 11.55 -19.50 11.40
N ARG A 181 11.52 -18.16 11.44
CA ARG A 181 12.65 -17.34 11.88
C ARG A 181 12.99 -17.62 13.35
N GLY A 182 14.29 -17.56 13.68
CA GLY A 182 14.81 -17.68 15.05
C GLY A 182 15.55 -18.99 15.29
N GLY A 183 16.30 -19.13 16.37
CA GLY A 183 17.04 -20.37 16.72
C GLY A 183 18.42 -20.54 16.04
N CYS A 184 18.60 -20.13 14.78
CA CYS A 184 19.91 -20.06 14.11
C CYS A 184 19.88 -19.08 12.92
N THR A 185 21.02 -18.84 12.27
CA THR A 185 21.15 -17.92 11.11
C THR A 185 20.33 -18.42 9.91
N PHE A 186 19.90 -17.50 9.04
CA PHE A 186 19.11 -17.87 7.85
C PHE A 186 19.89 -18.79 6.90
N ALA A 187 21.16 -18.48 6.64
CA ALA A 187 22.02 -19.33 5.81
C ALA A 187 22.15 -20.74 6.41
N ARG A 188 22.39 -20.87 7.72
CA ARG A 188 22.49 -22.17 8.39
C ARG A 188 21.22 -22.99 8.26
N LYS A 189 20.04 -22.38 8.42
CA LYS A 189 18.75 -23.07 8.21
C LYS A 189 18.64 -23.68 6.82
N VAL A 190 18.97 -22.89 5.81
CA VAL A 190 18.86 -23.31 4.42
C VAL A 190 19.90 -24.38 4.09
N LEU A 191 21.11 -24.28 4.63
CA LEU A 191 22.12 -25.33 4.54
C LEU A 191 21.66 -26.64 5.19
N ASN A 192 21.06 -26.58 6.38
CA ASN A 192 20.53 -27.75 7.06
C ASN A 192 19.44 -28.42 6.19
N ALA A 193 18.50 -27.64 5.64
CA ALA A 193 17.47 -28.19 4.77
C ALA A 193 18.02 -28.74 3.45
N GLN A 194 19.02 -28.08 2.88
CA GLN A 194 19.70 -28.54 1.68
C GLN A 194 20.41 -29.87 1.91
N ALA A 195 21.04 -30.06 3.07
CA ALA A 195 21.71 -31.31 3.43
C ALA A 195 20.74 -32.50 3.45
N GLU A 196 19.48 -32.25 3.81
CA GLU A 196 18.41 -33.25 3.83
C GLU A 196 17.66 -33.38 2.48
N GLY A 197 18.11 -32.68 1.43
CA GLY A 197 17.59 -32.82 0.06
C GLY A 197 16.38 -31.93 -0.27
N ALA A 198 16.09 -30.91 0.53
CA ALA A 198 15.09 -29.90 0.18
C ALA A 198 15.50 -29.17 -1.11
N VAL A 199 14.51 -28.80 -1.94
CA VAL A 199 14.75 -28.03 -3.19
C VAL A 199 14.49 -26.53 -3.03
N GLY A 200 13.94 -26.11 -1.90
CA GLY A 200 13.71 -24.71 -1.57
C GLY A 200 13.20 -24.54 -0.15
N VAL A 201 13.35 -23.34 0.40
CA VAL A 201 12.96 -23.04 1.78
C VAL A 201 12.11 -21.78 1.84
N ILE A 202 11.01 -21.84 2.60
CA ILE A 202 10.19 -20.70 2.97
C ILE A 202 10.34 -20.47 4.49
N ILE A 203 10.87 -19.30 4.86
CA ILE A 203 11.06 -18.89 6.25
C ILE A 203 9.92 -17.95 6.64
N ILE A 204 9.17 -18.32 7.67
CA ILE A 204 8.07 -17.53 8.20
C ILE A 204 8.62 -16.53 9.22
N GLN A 205 8.33 -15.26 9.00
CA GLN A 205 8.62 -14.18 9.94
C GLN A 205 7.84 -14.39 11.25
N THR A 206 8.46 -14.05 12.39
CA THR A 206 7.86 -14.21 13.73
C THR A 206 7.25 -12.93 14.30
N VAL A 207 7.54 -11.79 13.69
CA VAL A 207 7.01 -10.47 14.06
C VAL A 207 6.12 -9.90 12.96
N ASP A 208 5.09 -9.13 13.33
CA ASP A 208 4.14 -8.56 12.35
C ASP A 208 4.70 -7.28 11.71
N VAL A 209 5.78 -7.46 10.95
CA VAL A 209 6.40 -6.42 10.13
C VAL A 209 6.52 -6.92 8.70
N TRP A 210 6.64 -5.99 7.76
CA TRP A 210 6.89 -6.35 6.37
C TRP A 210 8.14 -7.24 6.27
N PRO A 211 8.09 -8.34 5.49
CA PRO A 211 9.24 -9.22 5.36
C PRO A 211 10.42 -8.46 4.75
N TYR A 212 11.61 -8.71 5.26
CA TYR A 212 12.83 -8.08 4.79
C TYR A 212 13.72 -9.10 4.10
N THR A 213 14.64 -8.62 3.26
CA THR A 213 15.62 -9.45 2.59
C THR A 213 16.50 -10.15 3.61
N MET A 214 16.49 -11.48 3.62
CA MET A 214 17.38 -12.25 4.49
C MET A 214 18.82 -12.06 4.03
N THR A 215 19.66 -11.56 4.93
CA THR A 215 21.10 -11.37 4.70
C THR A 215 21.91 -12.44 5.41
N ASP A 216 23.09 -12.73 4.88
CA ASP A 216 24.07 -13.59 5.52
C ASP A 216 24.98 -12.76 6.42
N SER A 217 24.76 -12.87 7.73
CA SER A 217 25.56 -12.17 8.74
C SER A 217 26.90 -12.84 9.03
N THR A 218 27.08 -14.12 8.67
CA THR A 218 28.20 -14.95 9.11
C THR A 218 29.10 -15.44 7.97
N GLY A 219 28.73 -15.21 6.72
CA GLY A 219 29.48 -15.63 5.53
C GLY A 219 29.32 -17.11 5.20
N GLU A 220 28.36 -17.79 5.81
CA GLU A 220 28.07 -19.22 5.64
C GLU A 220 27.28 -19.50 4.35
N SER A 221 26.75 -18.48 3.68
CA SER A 221 25.86 -18.63 2.53
C SER A 221 26.52 -19.14 1.25
N LYS A 222 27.86 -19.22 1.20
CA LYS A 222 28.63 -19.60 0.00
C LYS A 222 28.22 -20.97 -0.55
N ASP A 223 27.81 -21.88 0.33
CA ASP A 223 27.42 -23.24 -0.03
C ASP A 223 25.91 -23.40 -0.23
N VAL A 224 25.13 -22.32 -0.13
CA VAL A 224 23.68 -22.35 -0.37
C VAL A 224 23.40 -22.41 -1.88
N LYS A 225 22.81 -23.52 -2.31
CA LYS A 225 22.49 -23.85 -3.71
C LYS A 225 21.00 -23.94 -3.97
N ILE A 226 20.16 -23.84 -2.94
CA ILE A 226 18.70 -23.87 -3.05
C ILE A 226 18.09 -22.49 -2.78
N PRO A 227 16.98 -22.15 -3.43
CA PRO A 227 16.28 -20.89 -3.22
C PRO A 227 15.71 -20.78 -1.81
N ALA A 228 15.80 -19.58 -1.24
CA ALA A 228 15.28 -19.25 0.08
C ALA A 228 14.43 -17.97 0.02
N PHE A 229 13.23 -18.04 0.60
CA PHE A 229 12.27 -16.94 0.59
C PHE A 229 11.73 -16.69 2.00
N MET A 230 11.40 -15.44 2.32
CA MET A 230 10.74 -15.04 3.56
C MET A 230 9.29 -14.68 3.32
N MET A 231 8.39 -15.17 4.16
CA MET A 231 6.96 -14.84 4.15
C MET A 231 6.58 -14.10 5.44
N SER A 232 5.61 -13.20 5.37
CA SER A 232 5.13 -12.44 6.54
C SER A 232 4.51 -13.33 7.60
N LEU A 233 4.47 -12.86 8.84
CA LEU A 233 3.82 -13.58 9.94
C LEU A 233 2.34 -13.83 9.63
N LYS A 234 1.63 -12.81 9.14
CA LYS A 234 0.20 -12.88 8.81
C LYS A 234 -0.09 -13.96 7.77
N HIS A 235 0.63 -13.96 6.65
CA HIS A 235 0.43 -14.97 5.61
C HIS A 235 0.93 -16.34 6.05
N GLY A 236 2.07 -16.39 6.74
CA GLY A 236 2.66 -17.62 7.24
C GLY A 236 1.78 -18.37 8.23
N LYS A 237 1.08 -17.66 9.13
CA LYS A 237 0.11 -18.28 10.06
C LYS A 237 -1.00 -19.02 9.30
N GLY A 238 -1.66 -18.34 8.37
CA GLY A 238 -2.72 -18.95 7.55
C GLY A 238 -2.20 -20.09 6.67
N PHE A 239 -0.98 -19.95 6.14
CA PHE A 239 -0.36 -21.00 5.35
C PHE A 239 -0.05 -22.27 6.17
N ILE A 240 0.51 -22.11 7.38
CA ILE A 240 0.79 -23.22 8.29
C ILE A 240 -0.51 -23.90 8.73
N GLU A 241 -1.54 -23.12 9.08
CA GLU A 241 -2.85 -23.64 9.49
C GLU A 241 -3.49 -24.45 8.37
N TYR A 242 -3.43 -23.96 7.13
CA TYR A 242 -3.88 -24.69 5.95
C TYR A 242 -3.14 -26.03 5.79
N LEU A 243 -1.80 -26.03 5.83
CA LEU A 243 -1.00 -27.25 5.70
C LEU A 243 -1.32 -28.26 6.81
N ARG A 244 -1.53 -27.81 8.05
CA ARG A 244 -1.92 -28.68 9.17
C ARG A 244 -3.34 -29.24 9.03
N SER A 245 -4.28 -28.45 8.50
CA SER A 245 -5.65 -28.91 8.23
C SER A 245 -5.69 -30.02 7.17
N LYS A 246 -4.64 -30.11 6.34
CA LYS A 246 -4.45 -31.09 5.26
C LYS A 246 -3.50 -32.22 5.66
N CYS A 247 -3.46 -32.60 6.94
CA CYS A 247 -2.47 -33.51 7.54
C CYS A 247 -2.24 -34.85 6.80
N ASN A 248 -3.17 -35.31 5.96
CA ASN A 248 -3.07 -36.56 5.18
C ASN A 248 -3.08 -36.33 3.65
N GLU A 249 -3.06 -35.08 3.20
CA GLU A 249 -3.08 -34.72 1.77
C GLU A 249 -1.76 -34.06 1.39
N ILE A 250 -1.17 -34.52 0.28
CA ILE A 250 0.02 -33.88 -0.28
C ILE A 250 -0.39 -32.53 -0.87
N THR A 251 0.11 -31.45 -0.26
CA THR A 251 -0.09 -30.09 -0.77
C THR A 251 1.09 -29.68 -1.65
N SER A 252 0.82 -29.31 -2.90
CA SER A 252 1.81 -28.73 -3.81
C SER A 252 1.72 -27.20 -3.89
N ALA A 253 2.85 -26.57 -4.13
CA ALA A 253 2.96 -25.13 -4.36
C ALA A 253 3.87 -24.83 -5.55
N ASN A 254 3.56 -23.73 -6.22
CA ASN A 254 4.40 -23.08 -7.20
C ASN A 254 5.03 -21.85 -6.56
N ILE A 255 6.34 -21.69 -6.71
CA ILE A 255 7.03 -20.44 -6.45
C ILE A 255 7.36 -19.81 -7.78
N VAL A 256 6.76 -18.65 -8.05
CA VAL A 256 6.96 -17.90 -9.29
C VAL A 256 7.83 -16.69 -8.99
N VAL A 257 9.04 -16.70 -9.53
CA VAL A 257 9.97 -15.57 -9.47
C VAL A 257 9.72 -14.69 -10.69
N ARG A 258 9.10 -13.53 -10.46
CA ARG A 258 8.88 -12.50 -11.47
C ARG A 258 10.07 -11.55 -11.41
N LYS A 259 10.95 -11.68 -12.39
CA LYS A 259 12.04 -10.73 -12.56
C LYS A 259 11.46 -9.38 -12.93
N ASP A 260 12.03 -8.35 -12.34
CA ASP A 260 11.76 -6.98 -12.65
C ASP A 260 10.28 -6.54 -12.48
N ALA A 261 9.57 -7.18 -11.57
CA ALA A 261 8.16 -6.91 -11.28
C ALA A 261 7.89 -5.53 -10.63
N ARG A 262 8.93 -4.73 -10.39
CA ARG A 262 8.78 -3.39 -9.82
C ARG A 262 9.02 -2.32 -10.86
N GLU A 263 7.94 -1.66 -11.25
CA GLU A 263 7.97 -0.47 -12.10
C GLU A 263 8.03 0.80 -11.26
N CYS A 264 8.80 1.79 -11.73
CA CYS A 264 8.77 3.11 -11.13
C CYS A 264 7.51 3.83 -11.60
N VAL A 265 6.57 4.09 -10.70
CA VAL A 265 5.28 4.75 -11.02
C VAL A 265 5.42 6.17 -11.60
N ILE A 266 6.59 6.79 -11.50
CA ILE A 266 6.86 8.13 -12.03
C ILE A 266 7.06 8.08 -13.55
N CYS A 267 7.91 7.16 -14.03
CA CYS A 267 8.23 7.02 -15.44
C CYS A 267 7.55 5.82 -16.11
N GLN A 268 6.89 4.95 -15.33
CA GLN A 268 6.27 3.70 -15.77
C GLN A 268 7.26 2.75 -16.44
N VAL A 269 8.54 2.84 -16.04
CA VAL A 269 9.61 1.96 -16.52
C VAL A 269 10.04 1.04 -15.39
N GLU A 270 10.40 -0.17 -15.78
CA GLU A 270 10.97 -1.20 -14.94
C GLU A 270 12.23 -0.72 -14.17
N MET A 271 12.30 -1.07 -12.88
CA MET A 271 13.50 -0.85 -12.06
C MET A 271 14.39 -2.10 -12.13
N SER A 272 15.06 -2.33 -13.25
CA SER A 272 15.87 -3.54 -13.48
C SER A 272 17.13 -3.60 -12.61
N ILE A 273 17.69 -4.80 -12.44
CA ILE A 273 18.94 -5.03 -11.68
C ILE A 273 20.07 -4.14 -12.23
N GLY A 274 20.83 -3.51 -11.32
CA GLY A 274 21.94 -2.63 -11.67
C GLY A 274 21.55 -1.15 -11.83
N MET A 275 20.26 -0.82 -11.90
CA MET A 275 19.79 0.57 -11.89
C MET A 275 19.91 1.20 -10.50
N LYS A 276 20.11 2.51 -10.45
CA LYS A 276 20.04 3.25 -9.17
C LYS A 276 18.59 3.51 -8.78
N VAL A 277 18.21 3.01 -7.61
CA VAL A 277 16.89 3.20 -7.03
C VAL A 277 17.02 3.87 -5.67
N THR A 278 15.99 4.63 -5.30
CA THR A 278 15.94 5.33 -4.03
C THR A 278 14.67 4.95 -3.28
N ARG A 279 14.82 4.62 -2.00
CA ARG A 279 13.72 4.34 -1.07
C ARG A 279 13.31 5.59 -0.32
N MET A 280 12.01 5.85 -0.30
CA MET A 280 11.40 6.81 0.62
C MET A 280 11.35 6.21 2.04
N PRO A 281 11.19 7.02 3.11
CA PRO A 281 11.05 6.51 4.48
C PRO A 281 9.86 5.56 4.67
N CYS A 282 8.84 5.68 3.82
CA CYS A 282 7.70 4.77 3.73
C CYS A 282 7.98 3.46 2.96
N GLN A 283 9.24 3.18 2.61
CA GLN A 283 9.72 1.99 1.89
C GLN A 283 9.32 1.85 0.41
N HIS A 284 8.53 2.78 -0.13
CA HIS A 284 8.29 2.85 -1.57
C HIS A 284 9.58 3.21 -2.34
N MET A 285 9.77 2.56 -3.49
CA MET A 285 10.98 2.66 -4.29
C MET A 285 10.70 3.24 -5.66
N PHE A 286 11.66 3.98 -6.18
CA PHE A 286 11.59 4.67 -7.47
C PHE A 286 13.00 4.71 -8.07
N HIS A 287 13.14 4.92 -9.38
CA HIS A 287 14.45 5.29 -9.94
C HIS A 287 14.94 6.56 -9.24
N THR A 288 16.23 6.59 -8.89
CA THR A 288 16.83 7.73 -8.17
C THR A 288 16.62 9.04 -8.92
N ALA A 289 16.80 9.03 -10.25
CA ALA A 289 16.60 10.22 -11.09
C ALA A 289 15.15 10.71 -11.03
N CYS A 290 14.19 9.82 -11.26
CA CYS A 290 12.76 10.15 -11.25
C CYS A 290 12.30 10.69 -9.89
N LEU A 291 12.74 10.08 -8.79
CA LEU A 291 12.40 10.55 -7.45
C LEU A 291 13.03 11.91 -7.14
N HIS A 292 14.29 12.14 -7.54
CA HIS A 292 14.93 13.42 -7.31
C HIS A 292 14.24 14.55 -8.08
N GLU A 293 13.85 14.33 -9.34
CA GLU A 293 13.07 15.32 -10.11
C GLU A 293 11.70 15.59 -9.45
N TRP A 294 11.02 14.54 -8.98
CA TRP A 294 9.76 14.69 -8.26
C TRP A 294 9.91 15.51 -6.98
N LEU A 295 10.98 15.27 -6.22
CA LEU A 295 11.26 15.94 -4.95
C LEU A 295 11.78 17.38 -5.09
N GLN A 296 12.13 17.81 -6.31
CA GLN A 296 12.41 19.23 -6.60
C GLN A 296 11.13 20.06 -6.67
N VAL A 297 9.99 19.45 -6.96
CA VAL A 297 8.69 20.14 -7.07
C VAL A 297 7.85 19.96 -5.80
N GLY A 298 7.94 18.80 -5.14
CA GLY A 298 7.22 18.53 -3.89
C GLY A 298 8.08 17.81 -2.86
N ASN A 299 7.50 17.47 -1.72
CA ASN A 299 8.19 16.76 -0.64
C ASN A 299 7.50 15.44 -0.26
N SER A 300 6.55 14.94 -1.06
CA SER A 300 5.72 13.78 -0.74
C SER A 300 6.00 12.56 -1.62
N CYS A 301 5.89 11.36 -1.05
CA CYS A 301 5.95 10.10 -1.79
C CYS A 301 4.85 10.03 -2.89
N PRO A 302 5.18 9.66 -4.14
CA PRO A 302 4.19 9.51 -5.23
C PRO A 302 3.10 8.47 -4.98
N ILE A 303 3.35 7.46 -4.14
CA ILE A 303 2.41 6.36 -3.88
C ILE A 303 1.51 6.67 -2.69
N CYS A 304 2.10 6.99 -1.54
CA CYS A 304 1.35 7.13 -0.28
C CYS A 304 1.30 8.56 0.29
N ARG A 305 1.87 9.55 -0.41
CA ARG A 305 1.91 10.95 -0.01
C ARG A 305 2.61 11.26 1.32
N VAL A 306 3.30 10.30 1.94
CA VAL A 306 4.15 10.53 3.12
C VAL A 306 5.21 11.57 2.78
N GLU A 307 5.29 12.62 3.58
CA GLU A 307 6.18 13.77 3.38
C GLU A 307 7.56 13.59 4.01
N ILE A 308 8.55 14.23 3.39
CA ILE A 308 9.89 14.47 3.95
C ILE A 308 10.09 15.97 4.21
N ALA A 309 11.15 16.33 4.93
CA ALA A 309 11.38 17.72 5.32
C ALA A 309 11.46 18.64 4.08
N ALA A 310 10.67 19.70 4.08
CA ALA A 310 10.61 20.70 3.00
C ALA A 310 11.74 21.73 3.13
N LYS A 311 12.11 22.35 2.00
CA LYS A 311 13.06 23.46 1.94
C LYS A 311 12.47 24.68 2.67
N ARG A 312 13.25 25.31 3.56
CA ARG A 312 12.80 26.52 4.26
C ARG A 312 12.65 27.66 3.25
N SER A 313 11.47 28.25 3.18
CA SER A 313 11.24 29.49 2.43
C SER A 313 11.90 30.65 3.17
N THR A 314 12.87 31.33 2.55
CA THR A 314 13.42 32.59 3.02
C THR A 314 12.42 33.72 2.77
N HIS A 315 11.26 33.68 3.42
CA HIS A 315 10.40 34.85 3.58
C HIS A 315 10.43 35.25 5.05
N ASN A 316 11.02 36.42 5.28
CA ASN A 316 11.15 37.04 6.58
C ASN A 316 9.75 37.42 7.09
N SER A 317 9.21 36.66 8.02
CA SER A 317 8.05 37.05 8.82
C SER A 317 8.19 36.38 10.18
N SER A 318 8.66 37.15 11.14
CA SER A 318 8.63 36.84 12.56
C SER A 318 7.17 36.61 12.99
N SER A 319 6.73 35.36 12.96
CA SER A 319 5.64 34.88 13.81
C SER A 319 5.92 33.44 14.19
N SER A 320 6.27 33.28 15.47
CA SER A 320 6.44 32.00 16.14
C SER A 320 5.09 31.27 16.18
N SER A 321 4.87 30.35 15.23
CA SER A 321 3.86 29.31 15.33
C SER A 321 4.53 28.04 15.83
N GLN A 322 4.58 27.93 17.16
CA GLN A 322 4.87 26.69 17.86
C GLN A 322 3.75 25.68 17.57
N THR A 323 3.92 24.81 16.58
CA THR A 323 3.05 23.62 16.45
C THR A 323 3.72 22.40 15.80
N ALA A 324 4.92 22.52 15.23
CA ALA A 324 5.64 21.36 14.67
C ALA A 324 6.62 20.70 15.68
N GLN A 325 6.88 21.34 16.82
CA GLN A 325 7.90 20.90 17.77
C GLN A 325 7.38 19.97 18.89
N GLN A 326 6.11 19.58 18.85
CA GLN A 326 5.47 18.64 19.80
C GLN A 326 4.93 17.36 19.13
N ARG A 327 5.30 17.06 17.89
CA ARG A 327 5.19 15.70 17.32
C ARG A 327 6.57 15.13 16.93
N GLY A 328 7.62 15.65 17.55
CA GLY A 328 8.86 14.91 17.72
C GLY A 328 8.61 13.87 18.80
N ASP A 329 8.26 12.67 18.37
CA ASP A 329 8.57 11.38 19.01
C ASP A 329 7.89 10.26 18.21
N PHE A 330 8.30 10.09 16.95
CA PHE A 330 8.31 8.76 16.33
C PHE A 330 9.75 8.50 15.91
N ALA A 331 10.58 8.33 16.93
CA ALA A 331 11.97 7.94 16.81
C ALA A 331 12.02 6.47 16.41
N TRP A 332 12.13 6.23 15.10
CA TRP A 332 12.41 4.91 14.50
C TRP A 332 13.72 4.26 14.99
N SER A 333 14.49 4.95 15.84
CA SER A 333 15.77 4.48 16.41
C SER A 333 15.64 3.49 17.57
N GLU A 334 14.45 3.27 18.15
CA GLU A 334 14.28 2.32 19.27
C GLU A 334 13.98 0.86 18.86
N TRP A 335 13.91 0.56 17.56
CA TRP A 335 13.68 -0.81 17.07
C TRP A 335 14.95 -1.62 16.76
N PHE A 336 16.13 -1.01 16.90
CA PHE A 336 17.42 -1.66 16.62
C PHE A 336 18.34 -1.75 17.84
N SER A 337 17.79 -2.09 19.01
CA SER A 337 18.58 -2.53 20.19
C SER A 337 17.94 -3.75 20.82
#